data_AF-A0A7C0UBQ8-F1
#
_entry.id   AF-A0A7C0UBQ8-F1
#
_cell.length_a   1.000
_cell.length_b   1.000
_cell.length_c   1.000
_cell.angle_alpha   90.00
_cell.angle_beta   90.00
_cell.angle_gamma   90.00
#
_symmetry.space_group_name_H-M   'P 1'
#
loop_
_entity.id
_entity.type
_entity.pdbx_description
1 polymer ?
#
loop_
_entity_poly.entity_id
_entity_poly.type
_entity_poly.pdbx_seq_one_letter_code
_entity_poly.pdbx_strand_id
1 'polypeptide(L)' 'MRAFVVGGVGGMGQGVARDLIKQDTVKSVVLGDLVPDPERLAPKLRDSSKVSLVKLDVNDHDGLVKAFKD' A
#
# COMPACT_ATOMS: atom_id res chain seq x y z
N MET A 1 10.86 3.63 -9.05
CA MET A 1 10.64 4.02 -7.65
C MET A 1 9.65 3.06 -7.01
N ARG A 2 9.87 2.66 -5.75
CA ARG A 2 8.89 1.94 -4.92
C ARG A 2 8.26 2.95 -3.97
N ALA A 3 6.95 2.92 -3.80
CA ALA A 3 6.23 3.76 -2.85
C ALA A 3 5.58 2.88 -1.77
N PHE A 4 5.55 3.37 -0.54
CA PHE A 4 4.87 2.73 0.57
C PHE A 4 3.80 3.68 1.11
N VAL A 5 2.55 3.24 1.14
CA VAL A 5 1.40 4.01 1.63
C VAL A 5 0.89 3.37 2.91
N VAL A 6 1.08 4.07 4.03
CA VAL A 6 0.57 3.67 5.35
C VAL A 6 -0.90 4.12 5.48
N GLY A 7 -1.76 3.25 6.02
CA GLY A 7 -3.22 3.44 5.97
C GLY A 7 -3.76 3.22 4.55
N GLY A 8 -3.14 2.31 3.81
CA GLY A 8 -3.38 2.11 2.38
C GLY A 8 -4.78 1.61 2.02
N VAL A 9 -5.52 1.03 2.96
CA VAL A 9 -6.93 0.62 2.76
C VAL A 9 -7.89 1.80 3.03
N GLY A 10 -7.46 2.84 3.73
CA GLY A 10 -8.25 4.05 3.95
C GLY A 10 -8.55 4.79 2.64
N GLY A 11 -9.67 5.54 2.60
CA GLY A 11 -10.10 6.22 1.38
C GLY A 11 -9.05 7.17 0.78
N MET A 12 -8.33 7.91 1.62
CA MET A 12 -7.24 8.79 1.19
C MET A 12 -6.02 8.00 0.71
N GLY A 13 -5.62 6.95 1.43
CA GLY A 13 -4.52 6.08 1.03
C GLY A 13 -4.75 5.44 -0.33
N GLN A 14 -5.96 4.94 -0.57
CA GLN A 14 -6.36 4.41 -1.87
C GLN A 14 -6.39 5.49 -2.96
N GLY A 15 -6.83 6.70 -2.64
CA GLY A 15 -6.80 7.84 -3.57
C GLY A 15 -5.40 8.14 -4.07
N VAL A 16 -4.43 8.24 -3.15
CA VAL A 16 -3.01 8.44 -3.46
C VAL A 16 -2.44 7.27 -4.25
N ALA A 17 -2.67 6.03 -3.79
CA ALA A 17 -2.18 4.83 -4.45
C ALA A 17 -2.70 4.71 -5.90
N ARG A 18 -3.96 5.07 -6.15
CA ARG A 18 -4.56 5.04 -7.49
C ARG A 18 -3.89 6.01 -8.45
N ASP A 19 -3.37 7.12 -7.95
CA ASP A 19 -2.64 8.05 -8.78
C ASP A 19 -1.19 7.60 -9.00
N LEU A 20 -0.53 7.10 -7.95
CA LEU A 20 0.83 6.56 -8.02
C LEU A 20 0.96 5.44 -9.07
N ILE A 21 0.01 4.51 -9.14
CA ILE A 21 0.11 3.37 -10.10
C ILE A 21 0.07 3.80 -11.58
N LYS A 22 -0.46 4.99 -11.88
CA LYS A 22 -0.50 5.56 -13.24
C LYS A 22 0.85 6.14 -13.67
N GLN A 23 1.73 6.45 -12.73
CA GLN A 23 3.01 7.08 -13.01
C GLN A 23 4.00 6.04 -13.53
N ASP A 24 4.66 6.32 -14.65
CA ASP A 24 5.65 5.41 -15.25
C ASP A 24 6.90 5.22 -14.36
N THR A 25 7.25 6.25 -13.59
CA THR A 25 8.38 6.21 -12.66
C THR A 25 8.13 5.32 -11.44
N VAL A 26 6.85 5.06 -11.10
CA VAL A 26 6.42 4.20 -10.00
C VAL A 26 6.33 2.76 -10.51
N LYS A 27 7.24 1.93 -10.01
CA LYS A 27 7.35 0.51 -10.38
C LYS A 27 6.51 -0.38 -9.47
N SER A 28 6.35 -0.01 -8.20
CA SER A 28 5.54 -0.74 -7.23
C SER A 28 5.01 0.17 -6.13
N VAL A 29 3.84 -0.19 -5.60
CA VAL A 29 3.16 0.46 -4.48
C VAL A 29 2.83 -0.62 -3.45
N VAL A 30 3.29 -0.41 -2.22
CA VAL A 30 2.93 -1.26 -1.08
C VAL A 30 1.91 -0.51 -0.24
N LEU A 31 0.75 -1.12 -0.03
CA LEU A 31 -0.28 -0.64 0.88
C LEU A 31 -0.06 -1.34 2.22
N GLY A 32 0.30 -0.57 3.25
CA GLY A 32 0.36 -1.08 4.62
C GLY A 32 -0.89 -0.65 5.38
N ASP A 33 -1.56 -1.63 5.99
CA ASP A 33 -2.75 -1.37 6.81
C ASP A 33 -2.86 -2.39 7.95
N LEU A 34 -3.51 -2.00 9.04
CA LEU A 34 -3.69 -2.88 10.21
C LEU A 34 -4.57 -4.08 9.85
N VAL A 35 -5.56 -3.87 8.97
CA VAL A 35 -6.49 -4.89 8.47
C VAL A 35 -6.32 -5.02 6.96
N PRO A 36 -5.39 -5.86 6.48
CA PRO A 36 -5.05 -6.00 5.05
C PRO A 36 -6.08 -6.87 4.32
N ASP A 37 -7.30 -6.36 4.21
CA ASP A 37 -8.38 -7.01 3.47
C ASP A 37 -8.42 -6.50 2.01
N PRO A 38 -8.09 -7.33 1.00
CA PRO A 38 -8.10 -6.94 -0.40
C PRO A 38 -9.50 -6.53 -0.91
N GLU A 39 -10.58 -7.05 -0.32
CA GLU A 39 -11.94 -6.73 -0.74
C GLU A 39 -12.35 -5.30 -0.39
N ARG A 40 -11.59 -4.65 0.51
CA ARG A 40 -11.78 -3.22 0.85
C ARG A 40 -11.07 -2.30 -0.14
N LEU A 41 -10.23 -2.83 -1.04
CA LEU A 41 -9.57 -2.04 -2.06
C LEU A 41 -10.48 -1.81 -3.27
N ALA A 42 -10.37 -0.62 -3.87
CA ALA A 42 -10.97 -0.37 -5.16
C ALA A 42 -10.43 -1.38 -6.19
N PRO A 43 -11.26 -1.87 -7.15
CA PRO A 43 -10.84 -2.87 -8.14
C PRO A 43 -9.55 -2.49 -8.89
N LYS A 44 -9.39 -1.20 -9.22
CA LYS A 44 -8.19 -0.66 -9.88
C LYS A 44 -6.89 -0.85 -9.09
N LEU A 45 -6.96 -0.93 -7.77
CA LEU A 45 -5.81 -1.23 -6.91
C LEU A 45 -5.66 -2.73 -6.73
N ARG A 46 -6.76 -3.44 -6.44
CA ARG A 46 -6.77 -4.88 -6.22
C ARG A 46 -6.24 -5.67 -7.42
N ASP A 47 -6.60 -5.24 -8.62
CA ASP A 47 -6.28 -5.93 -9.87
C ASP A 47 -4.95 -5.43 -10.49
N SER A 48 -4.26 -4.48 -9.84
CA SER A 48 -3.02 -3.91 -10.35
C SER A 48 -1.81 -4.76 -9.99
N SER A 49 -1.03 -5.15 -11.01
CA SER A 49 0.25 -5.85 -10.81
C SER A 49 1.32 -5.00 -10.10
N LYS A 50 1.13 -3.67 -10.01
CA LYS A 50 2.03 -2.77 -9.28
C LYS A 50 1.74 -2.74 -7.78
N VAL A 51 0.59 -3.25 -7.33
CA VAL A 51 0.11 -3.10 -5.95
C VAL A 51 0.31 -4.37 -5.15
N SER A 52 0.75 -4.22 -3.91
CA SER A 52 0.74 -5.28 -2.90
C SER A 52 0.12 -4.73 -1.61
N LEU A 53 -0.54 -5.60 -0.84
CA LEU A 53 -1.16 -5.26 0.42
C LEU A 53 -0.49 -6.07 1.53
N VAL A 54 -0.01 -5.40 2.57
CA VAL A 54 0.67 -6.01 3.69
C VAL A 54 0.04 -5.59 5.00
N LYS A 55 0.05 -6.51 5.98
CA LYS A 55 -0.30 -6.15 7.36
C LYS A 55 0.77 -5.22 7.90
N LEU A 56 0.35 -4.09 8.45
CA LEU A 56 1.24 -3.14 9.11
C LEU A 56 0.53 -2.51 10.31
N ASP A 57 1.09 -2.70 11.50
CA ASP A 57 0.73 -1.91 12.67
C ASP A 57 1.79 -0.82 12.87
N VAL A 58 1.37 0.44 12.85
CA VAL A 58 2.28 1.58 13.05
C VAL A 58 2.71 1.76 14.50
N ASN A 59 2.00 1.13 15.44
CA ASN A 59 2.38 1.12 16.85
C ASN A 59 3.44 0.06 17.16
N ASP A 60 3.67 -0.89 16.24
CA ASP A 60 4.78 -1.84 16.30
C ASP A 60 6.00 -1.24 15.58
N HIS A 61 6.91 -0.63 16.33
CA HIS A 61 8.11 0.01 15.78
C HIS A 61 8.98 -0.98 14.99
N ASP A 62 9.23 -2.16 15.54
CA ASP A 62 10.11 -3.16 14.92
C ASP A 62 9.46 -3.72 13.65
N GLY A 63 8.15 -3.98 13.71
CA GLY A 63 7.35 -4.37 12.55
C GLY A 63 7.38 -3.31 11.45
N LEU A 64 7.24 -2.03 11.80
CA LEU A 64 7.33 -0.91 10.86
C LEU A 64 8.71 -0.85 10.20
N VAL A 65 9.79 -0.85 10.99
CA VAL A 65 11.16 -0.80 10.47
C VAL A 65 11.45 -1.98 9.55
N LYS A 66 10.99 -3.18 9.91
CA LYS A 66 11.12 -4.37 9.06
C LYS A 66 10.40 -4.19 7.73
N ALA A 67 9.15 -3.72 7.74
CA ALA A 67 8.34 -3.53 6.53
C ALA A 67 8.93 -2.52 5.52
N PHE A 68 9.74 -1.56 5.98
CA PHE A 68 10.46 -0.62 5.11
C PHE A 68 11.79 -1.17 4.58
N LYS A 69 12.40 -2.14 5.27
CA LYS A 69 13.66 -2.78 4.85
C LYS A 69 13.43 -3.87 3.82
N ASP A 70 12.35 -4.63 3.97
CA ASP A 70 11.87 -5.64 3.03
C ASP A 70 11.23 -4.97 1.79
#